data_AF-A0AAD5XN10-F1
#
_entry.id   AF-A0AAD5XN10-F1
#
_cell.length_a   1.000
_cell.length_b   1.000
_cell.length_c   1.000
_cell.angle_alpha   90.00
_cell.angle_beta   90.00
_cell.angle_gamma   90.00
#
_symmetry.space_group_name_H-M   'P 1'
#
loop_
_entity.id
_entity.type
_entity.pdbx_description
1 polymer ?
#
loop_
_entity_poly.entity_id
_entity_poly.type
_entity_poly.pdbx_seq_one_letter_code
_entity_poly.pdbx_strand_id
1 'polypeptide(L)'
;MEIPKAHAPPARFFDPNDGPVPHIATFQQYKDIHAESLKNSVEFWKKTALENLDWIVPFNDADVRQGGFLEGEIAWFSSGTVNVAYNCIDRHAAKDPNAVAIIFEADEPGNHEYITFGNFLRHVCRIAHVLKKFGVKKGDTVCIYMPVLPEAVYAMLACAKICAIHKVIFAGFSADAVRDRVIDAKSKILITANQSLPAVGISDNITGQAVVTFCTLKSHHADEASIVAALRLQVHAQIGAFATPKAVVIVSELPKTRSGKILRRILRKVVGGEITVADIGTEDGIRNKLGDISTLADPGIVNLLVEKVKKVTCLFHSV
;
A
#
# COMPACT_ATOMS: atom_id res chain seq x y z
N MET A 1 -1.71 -28.38 -26.88
CA MET A 1 -2.01 -27.84 -25.54
C MET A 1 -3.31 -27.09 -25.64
N GLU A 2 -4.37 -27.59 -25.01
CA GLU A 2 -5.62 -26.83 -24.90
C GLU A 2 -5.40 -25.65 -23.95
N ILE A 3 -5.74 -24.45 -24.40
CA ILE A 3 -5.72 -23.25 -23.58
C ILE A 3 -6.79 -23.44 -22.50
N PRO A 4 -6.49 -23.35 -21.19
CA PRO A 4 -7.50 -23.46 -20.15
C PRO A 4 -8.60 -22.44 -20.43
N LYS A 5 -9.84 -22.91 -20.65
CA LYS A 5 -11.00 -22.02 -20.77
C LYS A 5 -11.08 -21.20 -19.49
N ALA A 6 -11.04 -19.88 -19.62
CA ALA A 6 -11.30 -18.99 -18.50
C ALA A 6 -12.63 -19.37 -17.85
N HIS A 7 -12.66 -19.42 -16.52
CA HIS A 7 -13.90 -19.67 -15.78
C HIS A 7 -14.94 -18.62 -16.19
N ALA A 8 -16.09 -19.08 -16.68
CA ALA A 8 -17.21 -18.19 -16.93
C ALA A 8 -17.66 -17.55 -15.59
N PRO A 9 -17.98 -16.25 -15.56
CA PRO A 9 -18.54 -15.63 -14.37
C PRO A 9 -19.80 -16.38 -13.91
N PRO A 10 -20.03 -16.51 -12.59
CA PRO A 10 -21.26 -17.14 -12.08
C PRO A 10 -22.53 -16.53 -12.69
N ALA A 11 -23.52 -17.38 -13.02
CA ALA A 11 -24.75 -16.99 -13.71
C ALA A 11 -25.52 -15.84 -13.03
N ARG A 12 -25.44 -15.73 -11.70
CA ARG A 12 -26.03 -14.65 -10.90
C ARG A 12 -25.59 -13.24 -11.34
N PHE A 13 -24.38 -13.09 -11.90
CA PHE A 13 -23.92 -11.79 -12.41
C PHE A 13 -24.58 -11.38 -13.72
N PHE A 14 -25.36 -12.26 -14.33
CA PHE A 14 -26.13 -11.99 -15.55
C PHE A 14 -27.64 -11.90 -15.30
N ASP A 15 -28.10 -12.07 -14.05
CA ASP A 15 -29.50 -11.82 -13.71
C ASP A 15 -29.69 -10.31 -13.49
N PRO A 16 -30.41 -9.59 -14.36
CA PRO A 16 -30.64 -8.16 -14.21
C PRO A 16 -31.49 -7.83 -12.98
N ASN A 17 -32.08 -8.82 -12.30
CA ASN A 17 -32.86 -8.66 -11.07
C ASN A 17 -32.08 -9.03 -9.79
N ASP A 18 -30.88 -9.62 -9.90
CA ASP A 18 -30.03 -10.06 -8.77
C ASP A 18 -28.91 -9.06 -8.45
N GLY A 19 -29.18 -7.76 -8.62
CA GLY A 19 -28.20 -6.70 -8.45
C GLY A 19 -28.79 -5.39 -7.91
N PRO A 20 -27.96 -4.52 -7.30
CA PRO A 20 -28.41 -3.21 -6.87
C PRO A 20 -28.87 -2.39 -8.08
N VAL A 21 -29.88 -1.53 -7.88
CA VAL A 21 -30.34 -0.61 -8.91
C VAL A 21 -29.18 0.29 -9.33
N PRO A 22 -28.79 0.32 -10.62
CA PRO A 22 -27.67 1.15 -11.05
C PRO A 22 -28.07 2.62 -11.01
N HIS A 23 -27.14 3.48 -10.61
CA HIS A 23 -27.35 4.94 -10.66
C HIS A 23 -27.59 5.45 -12.09
N ILE A 24 -27.08 4.74 -13.10
CA ILE A 24 -27.30 5.01 -14.53
C ILE A 24 -27.72 3.71 -15.21
N ALA A 25 -28.96 3.65 -15.70
CA ALA A 25 -29.58 2.44 -16.23
C ALA A 25 -29.35 2.22 -17.72
N THR A 26 -29.09 3.28 -18.49
CA THR A 26 -28.92 3.18 -19.95
C THR A 26 -27.76 4.01 -20.47
N PHE A 27 -27.21 3.61 -21.61
CA PHE A 27 -26.18 4.39 -22.28
C PHE A 27 -26.69 5.75 -22.76
N GLN A 28 -27.98 5.87 -23.09
CA GLN A 28 -28.58 7.16 -23.44
C GLN A 28 -28.62 8.08 -22.22
N GLN A 29 -29.05 7.59 -21.06
CA GLN A 29 -29.02 8.35 -19.81
C GLN A 29 -27.60 8.84 -19.46
N TYR A 30 -26.58 7.99 -19.63
CA TYR A 30 -25.18 8.40 -19.50
C TYR A 30 -24.84 9.58 -20.43
N LYS A 31 -25.18 9.47 -21.72
CA LYS A 31 -24.90 10.53 -22.71
C LYS A 31 -25.57 11.84 -22.35
N ASP A 32 -26.81 11.78 -21.86
CA ASP A 32 -27.58 12.96 -21.48
C ASP A 32 -26.95 13.67 -20.28
N ILE A 33 -26.63 12.91 -19.21
CA ILE A 33 -25.92 13.42 -18.02
C ILE A 33 -24.54 13.99 -18.40
N HIS A 34 -23.79 13.27 -19.24
CA HIS A 34 -22.49 13.73 -19.70
C HIS A 34 -22.61 15.04 -20.50
N ALA A 35 -23.58 15.15 -21.41
CA ALA A 35 -23.82 16.36 -22.18
C ALA A 35 -24.23 17.54 -21.29
N GLU A 36 -25.01 17.29 -20.23
CA GLU A 36 -25.36 18.31 -19.23
C GLU A 36 -24.13 18.81 -18.47
N SER A 37 -23.23 17.91 -18.05
CA SER A 37 -21.99 18.26 -17.35
C SER A 37 -21.06 19.18 -18.15
N LEU A 38 -21.21 19.20 -19.48
CA LEU A 38 -20.45 20.04 -20.40
C LEU A 38 -21.19 21.34 -20.75
N LYS A 39 -22.48 21.27 -21.06
CA LYS A 39 -23.29 22.43 -21.50
C LYS A 39 -23.65 23.36 -20.35
N ASN A 40 -24.13 22.80 -19.24
CA ASN A 40 -24.53 23.53 -18.03
C ASN A 40 -23.59 23.21 -16.87
N SER A 41 -22.29 23.25 -17.15
CA SER A 41 -21.24 22.72 -16.28
C SER A 41 -21.26 23.29 -14.85
N VAL A 42 -21.46 24.61 -14.71
CA VAL A 42 -21.48 25.29 -13.41
C VAL A 42 -22.63 24.75 -12.54
N GLU A 43 -23.84 24.72 -13.07
CA GLU A 43 -25.03 24.26 -12.32
C GLU A 43 -24.94 22.76 -12.00
N PHE A 44 -24.50 21.96 -12.98
CA PHE A 44 -24.31 20.53 -12.80
C PHE A 44 -23.32 20.21 -11.66
N TRP A 45 -22.13 20.83 -11.68
CA TRP A 45 -21.10 20.57 -10.67
C TRP A 45 -21.43 21.21 -9.32
N LYS A 46 -22.11 22.36 -9.29
CA LYS A 46 -22.65 22.94 -8.06
C LYS A 46 -23.58 21.97 -7.36
N LYS A 47 -24.60 21.48 -8.07
CA LYS A 47 -25.56 20.49 -7.54
C LYS A 47 -24.83 19.24 -7.04
N THR A 48 -23.98 18.66 -7.88
CA THR A 48 -23.23 17.43 -7.54
C THR A 48 -22.38 17.63 -6.28
N ALA A 49 -21.69 18.77 -6.14
CA ALA A 49 -20.83 19.05 -5.01
C ALA A 49 -21.61 19.25 -3.70
N LEU A 50 -22.78 19.92 -3.75
CA LEU A 50 -23.63 20.14 -2.57
C LEU A 50 -24.36 18.87 -2.13
N GLU A 51 -24.68 17.96 -3.05
CA GLU A 51 -25.35 16.69 -2.73
C GLU A 51 -24.40 15.63 -2.14
N ASN A 52 -23.11 15.66 -2.51
CA ASN A 52 -22.17 14.58 -2.17
C ASN A 52 -21.20 14.93 -1.03
N LEU A 53 -20.98 16.22 -0.75
CA LEU A 53 -20.05 16.69 0.27
C LEU A 53 -20.75 17.53 1.32
N ASP A 54 -20.36 17.33 2.57
CA ASP A 54 -20.73 18.17 3.69
C ASP A 54 -19.74 19.33 3.76
N TRP A 55 -20.25 20.54 3.51
CA TRP A 55 -19.49 21.78 3.52
C TRP A 55 -19.54 22.42 4.92
N ILE A 56 -18.37 22.84 5.41
CA ILE A 56 -18.28 23.70 6.60
C ILE A 56 -18.77 25.10 6.23
N VAL A 57 -18.30 25.60 5.09
CA VAL A 57 -18.77 26.83 4.45
C VAL A 57 -19.05 26.50 2.99
N PRO A 58 -20.29 26.63 2.50
CA PRO A 58 -20.58 26.46 1.08
C PRO A 58 -19.85 27.49 0.21
N PHE A 59 -19.58 27.13 -1.04
CA PHE A 59 -18.98 28.03 -2.04
C PHE A 59 -20.05 28.94 -2.67
N ASN A 60 -19.61 30.08 -3.22
CA ASN A 60 -20.48 30.94 -4.03
C ASN A 60 -20.61 30.38 -5.45
N ASP A 61 -21.70 30.73 -6.14
CA ASP A 61 -21.96 30.31 -7.51
C ASP A 61 -20.87 30.74 -8.50
N ALA A 62 -20.26 31.92 -8.28
CA ALA A 62 -19.15 32.43 -9.10
C ALA A 62 -17.83 31.65 -8.90
N ASP A 63 -17.74 30.82 -7.86
CA ASP A 63 -16.53 30.13 -7.44
C ASP A 63 -16.53 28.64 -7.75
N VAL A 64 -17.55 28.14 -8.48
CA VAL A 64 -17.64 26.73 -8.86
C VAL A 64 -16.43 26.28 -9.67
N ARG A 65 -16.00 27.07 -10.66
CA ARG A 65 -14.80 26.81 -11.47
C ARG A 65 -14.15 28.09 -11.96
N GLN A 66 -12.84 28.21 -11.80
CA GLN A 66 -12.04 29.36 -12.21
C GLN A 66 -10.71 28.92 -12.86
N GLY A 67 -10.14 29.84 -13.64
CA GLY A 67 -8.85 29.66 -14.31
C GLY A 67 -8.85 28.70 -15.49
N GLY A 68 -7.64 28.40 -15.97
CA GLY A 68 -7.41 27.58 -17.16
C GLY A 68 -6.01 26.97 -17.20
N PHE A 69 -5.77 26.15 -18.22
CA PHE A 69 -4.50 25.43 -18.37
C PHE A 69 -3.34 26.32 -18.79
N LEU A 70 -3.60 27.47 -19.43
CA LEU A 70 -2.56 28.35 -19.96
C LEU A 70 -1.75 29.00 -18.83
N GLU A 71 -2.42 29.45 -17.78
CA GLU A 71 -1.83 30.10 -16.62
C GLU A 71 -1.60 29.12 -15.45
N GLY A 72 -2.22 27.93 -15.50
CA GLY A 72 -2.11 26.92 -14.44
C GLY A 72 -2.94 27.24 -13.19
N GLU A 73 -3.93 28.13 -13.29
CA GLU A 73 -4.72 28.66 -12.16
C GLU A 73 -6.04 27.93 -11.95
N ILE A 74 -6.08 26.61 -12.21
CA ILE A 74 -7.32 25.83 -12.11
C ILE A 74 -7.77 25.78 -10.65
N ALA A 75 -8.96 26.32 -10.37
CA ALA A 75 -9.59 26.26 -9.07
C ALA A 75 -11.04 25.79 -9.18
N TRP A 76 -11.47 24.99 -8.21
CA TRP A 76 -12.84 24.50 -8.08
C TRP A 76 -13.34 24.79 -6.66
N PHE A 77 -14.54 25.35 -6.56
CA PHE A 77 -15.21 25.66 -5.29
C PHE A 77 -14.33 26.53 -4.36
N SER A 78 -13.67 27.55 -4.90
CA SER A 78 -12.54 28.25 -4.25
C SER A 78 -12.90 28.99 -2.94
N SER A 79 -14.15 29.42 -2.79
CA SER A 79 -14.66 30.01 -1.53
C SER A 79 -15.20 28.98 -0.53
N GLY A 80 -15.38 27.74 -0.95
CA GLY A 80 -15.93 26.68 -0.12
C GLY A 80 -14.89 26.10 0.83
N THR A 81 -15.34 25.69 2.01
CA THR A 81 -14.50 25.04 3.02
C THR A 81 -15.06 23.66 3.36
N VAL A 82 -14.22 22.64 3.23
CA VAL A 82 -14.52 21.25 3.61
C VAL A 82 -13.38 20.68 4.45
N ASN A 83 -13.68 19.61 5.19
CA ASN A 83 -12.65 18.73 5.74
C ASN A 83 -12.86 17.31 5.21
N VAL A 84 -11.80 16.71 4.64
CA VAL A 84 -11.86 15.37 4.04
C VAL A 84 -12.13 14.31 5.10
N ALA A 85 -11.47 14.39 6.26
CA ALA A 85 -11.69 13.42 7.33
C ALA A 85 -13.13 13.46 7.86
N TYR A 86 -13.74 14.66 7.93
CA TYR A 86 -15.14 14.80 8.31
C TYR A 86 -16.07 14.07 7.32
N ASN A 87 -15.86 14.31 6.01
CA ASN A 87 -16.65 13.70 4.94
C ASN A 87 -16.45 12.19 4.84
N CYS A 88 -15.23 11.69 5.12
CA CYS A 88 -14.92 10.26 5.02
C CYS A 88 -15.27 9.47 6.29
N ILE A 89 -15.31 10.11 7.47
CA ILE A 89 -15.44 9.38 8.74
C ILE A 89 -16.51 10.01 9.62
N ASP A 90 -16.34 11.27 10.04
CA ASP A 90 -17.14 11.85 11.13
C ASP A 90 -18.64 11.82 10.83
N ARG A 91 -19.06 12.23 9.62
CA ARG A 91 -20.49 12.22 9.24
C ARG A 91 -21.09 10.82 9.20
N HIS A 92 -20.30 9.82 8.83
CA HIS A 92 -20.73 8.42 8.78
C HIS A 92 -20.78 7.81 10.18
N ALA A 93 -19.77 8.07 11.01
CA ALA A 93 -19.73 7.65 12.41
C ALA A 93 -20.85 8.29 13.25
N ALA A 94 -21.24 9.52 12.94
CA ALA A 94 -22.37 10.20 13.59
C ALA A 94 -23.71 9.54 13.24
N LYS A 95 -23.85 9.02 12.01
CA LYS A 95 -25.06 8.30 11.56
C LYS A 95 -25.13 6.89 12.14
N ASP A 96 -24.05 6.13 12.02
CA ASP A 96 -23.93 4.79 12.59
C ASP A 96 -22.46 4.49 12.94
N PRO A 97 -22.07 4.57 14.23
CA PRO A 97 -20.70 4.29 14.65
C PRO A 97 -20.35 2.80 14.59
N ASN A 98 -21.35 1.91 14.50
CA ASN A 98 -21.15 0.46 14.45
C ASN A 98 -21.08 -0.08 13.02
N ALA A 99 -21.46 0.71 12.02
CA ALA A 99 -21.29 0.37 10.61
C ALA A 99 -19.80 0.11 10.30
N VAL A 100 -19.56 -0.95 9.52
CA VAL A 100 -18.20 -1.32 9.06
C VAL A 100 -17.71 -0.27 8.07
N ALA A 101 -16.53 0.29 8.35
CA ALA A 101 -15.85 1.26 7.50
C ALA A 101 -14.70 0.64 6.70
N ILE A 102 -13.92 -0.24 7.35
CA ILE A 102 -12.79 -0.93 6.72
C ILE A 102 -12.95 -2.43 6.99
N ILE A 103 -12.84 -3.22 5.93
CA ILE A 103 -12.62 -4.66 6.00
C ILE A 103 -11.14 -4.85 5.70
N PHE A 104 -10.37 -5.19 6.73
CA PHE A 104 -8.95 -5.45 6.60
C PHE A 104 -8.72 -6.95 6.51
N GLU A 105 -8.27 -7.41 5.35
CA GLU A 105 -7.77 -8.77 5.19
C GLU A 105 -6.27 -8.74 5.46
N ALA A 106 -5.82 -9.44 6.49
CA ALA A 106 -4.40 -9.56 6.79
C ALA A 106 -3.71 -10.47 5.76
N ASP A 107 -2.38 -10.49 5.79
CA ASP A 107 -1.59 -11.36 4.90
C ASP A 107 -1.88 -12.85 5.13
N GLU A 108 -2.36 -13.23 6.32
CA GLU A 108 -2.74 -14.60 6.66
C GLU A 108 -4.18 -14.89 6.25
N PRO A 109 -4.43 -15.87 5.37
CA PRO A 109 -5.77 -16.21 4.92
C PRO A 109 -6.71 -16.51 6.10
N GLY A 110 -7.88 -15.88 6.10
CA GLY A 110 -8.90 -16.08 7.13
C GLY A 110 -8.73 -15.19 8.36
N ASN A 111 -7.63 -14.43 8.45
CA ASN A 111 -7.46 -13.41 9.47
C ASN A 111 -7.94 -12.06 8.92
N HIS A 112 -9.15 -11.67 9.31
CA HIS A 112 -9.78 -10.45 8.86
C HIS A 112 -10.32 -9.64 10.05
N GLU A 113 -10.23 -8.32 9.92
CA GLU A 113 -10.72 -7.37 10.91
C GLU A 113 -11.82 -6.50 10.29
N TYR A 114 -12.96 -6.43 10.97
CA TYR A 114 -14.02 -5.46 10.66
C TYR A 114 -13.86 -4.24 11.56
N ILE A 115 -13.44 -3.13 10.97
CA ILE A 115 -13.24 -1.87 11.69
C ILE A 115 -14.48 -1.01 11.47
N THR A 116 -15.15 -0.66 12.56
CA THR A 116 -16.32 0.23 12.52
C THR A 116 -15.94 1.70 12.35
N PHE A 117 -16.86 2.53 11.87
CA PHE A 117 -16.66 3.98 11.77
C PHE A 117 -16.31 4.62 13.13
N GLY A 118 -16.90 4.15 14.23
CA GLY A 118 -16.59 4.62 15.59
C GLY A 118 -15.16 4.27 16.03
N ASN A 119 -14.67 3.06 15.73
CA ASN A 119 -13.27 2.69 15.98
C ASN A 119 -12.33 3.52 15.12
N PHE A 120 -12.62 3.60 13.82
CA PHE A 120 -11.84 4.36 12.86
C PHE A 120 -11.70 5.84 13.27
N LEU A 121 -12.81 6.50 13.64
CA LEU A 121 -12.79 7.88 14.11
C LEU A 121 -11.91 8.06 15.35
N ARG A 122 -11.99 7.14 16.33
CA ARG A 122 -11.16 7.18 17.54
C ARG A 122 -9.68 7.08 17.22
N HIS A 123 -9.27 6.16 16.34
CA HIS A 123 -7.86 6.03 15.94
C HIS A 123 -7.35 7.27 15.19
N VAL A 124 -8.12 7.78 14.23
CA VAL A 124 -7.78 8.99 13.48
C VAL A 124 -7.64 10.19 14.41
N CYS A 125 -8.57 10.38 15.34
CA CYS A 125 -8.51 11.45 16.33
C CYS A 125 -7.28 11.32 17.25
N ARG A 126 -6.93 10.11 17.71
CA ARG A 126 -5.74 9.89 18.54
C ARG A 126 -4.46 10.31 17.81
N ILE A 127 -4.28 9.85 16.57
CA ILE A 127 -3.12 10.21 15.75
C ILE A 127 -3.08 11.73 15.49
N ALA A 128 -4.22 12.33 15.14
CA ALA A 128 -4.32 13.78 14.93
C ALA A 128 -3.88 14.59 16.16
N HIS A 129 -4.26 14.17 17.37
CA HIS A 129 -3.81 14.82 18.61
C HIS A 129 -2.32 14.65 18.86
N VAL A 130 -1.76 13.47 18.57
CA VAL A 130 -0.31 13.24 18.67
C VAL A 130 0.46 14.14 17.70
N LEU A 131 0.01 14.27 16.44
CA LEU A 131 0.62 15.16 15.45
C LEU A 131 0.56 16.63 15.90
N LYS A 132 -0.58 17.09 16.44
CA LYS A 132 -0.69 18.43 17.03
C LYS A 132 0.27 18.63 18.20
N LYS A 133 0.44 17.63 19.07
CA LYS A 133 1.39 17.66 20.19
C LYS A 133 2.85 17.74 19.72
N PHE A 134 3.18 17.13 18.58
CA PHE A 134 4.47 17.27 17.91
C PHE A 134 4.62 18.58 17.11
N GLY A 135 3.64 19.48 17.19
CA GLY A 135 3.71 20.82 16.61
C GLY A 135 3.31 20.91 15.13
N VAL A 136 2.68 19.88 14.56
CA VAL A 136 2.18 19.89 13.18
C VAL A 136 1.04 20.91 13.05
N LYS A 137 1.17 21.81 12.08
CA LYS A 137 0.19 22.86 11.76
C LYS A 137 -0.43 22.66 10.38
N LYS A 138 -1.45 23.46 10.08
CA LYS A 138 -2.06 23.52 8.74
C LYS A 138 -0.98 23.84 7.70
N GLY A 139 -0.92 23.04 6.64
CA GLY A 139 0.06 23.18 5.55
C GLY A 139 1.39 22.48 5.79
N ASP A 140 1.68 22.01 7.01
CA ASP A 140 2.88 21.20 7.25
C ASP A 140 2.77 19.85 6.56
N THR A 141 3.90 19.32 6.11
CA THR A 141 3.98 17.99 5.49
C THR A 141 4.26 16.92 6.54
N VAL A 142 3.60 15.76 6.38
CA VAL A 142 3.82 14.56 7.18
C VAL A 142 4.06 13.40 6.23
N CYS A 143 5.25 12.80 6.31
CA CYS A 143 5.57 11.62 5.50
C CYS A 143 5.01 10.35 6.14
N ILE A 144 4.46 9.47 5.32
CA ILE A 144 3.90 8.18 5.75
C ILE A 144 4.65 7.07 4.98
N TYR A 145 5.38 6.22 5.69
CA TYR A 145 6.11 5.07 5.15
C TYR A 145 5.65 3.80 5.86
N MET A 146 4.50 3.27 5.44
CA MET A 146 3.85 2.09 6.03
C MET A 146 3.39 1.12 4.94
N PRO A 147 3.36 -0.20 5.23
CA PRO A 147 2.72 -1.19 4.37
C PRO A 147 1.19 -1.01 4.36
N VAL A 148 0.48 -1.87 3.63
CA VAL A 148 -0.99 -1.83 3.53
C VAL A 148 -1.59 -2.32 4.85
N LEU A 149 -1.77 -1.38 5.77
CA LEU A 149 -2.36 -1.58 7.09
C LEU A 149 -3.47 -0.54 7.32
N PRO A 150 -4.48 -0.82 8.17
CA PRO A 150 -5.50 0.16 8.53
C PRO A 150 -4.90 1.46 9.08
N GLU A 151 -3.80 1.36 9.84
CA GLU A 151 -3.06 2.48 10.40
C GLU A 151 -2.56 3.46 9.34
N ALA A 152 -2.26 2.98 8.12
CA ALA A 152 -1.88 3.85 7.01
C ALA A 152 -3.03 4.79 6.61
N VAL A 153 -4.25 4.25 6.54
CA VAL A 153 -5.46 5.04 6.28
C VAL A 153 -5.75 5.96 7.45
N TYR A 154 -5.57 5.48 8.69
CA TYR A 154 -5.74 6.31 9.89
C TYR A 154 -4.80 7.52 9.89
N ALA A 155 -3.53 7.31 9.54
CA ALA A 155 -2.52 8.35 9.45
C ALA A 155 -2.83 9.38 8.35
N MET A 156 -3.25 8.93 7.17
CA MET A 156 -3.66 9.83 6.07
C MET A 156 -4.80 10.75 6.51
N LEU A 157 -5.88 10.18 7.06
CA LEU A 157 -7.04 10.96 7.48
C LEU A 157 -6.78 11.77 8.75
N ALA A 158 -5.85 11.36 9.61
CA ALA A 158 -5.39 12.18 10.74
C ALA A 158 -4.68 13.45 10.26
N CYS A 159 -3.84 13.35 9.23
CA CYS A 159 -3.22 14.52 8.60
C CYS A 159 -4.29 15.44 7.98
N ALA A 160 -5.22 14.88 7.21
CA ALA A 160 -6.31 15.63 6.61
C ALA A 160 -7.23 16.31 7.66
N LYS A 161 -7.48 15.65 8.79
CA LYS A 161 -8.28 16.19 9.91
C LYS A 161 -7.65 17.46 10.51
N ILE A 162 -6.33 17.58 10.51
CA ILE A 162 -5.61 18.75 11.03
C ILE A 162 -5.11 19.68 9.93
N CYS A 163 -5.55 19.46 8.68
CA CYS A 163 -5.15 20.21 7.50
C CYS A 163 -3.63 20.16 7.21
N ALA A 164 -2.97 19.07 7.61
CA ALA A 164 -1.61 18.75 7.21
C ALA A 164 -1.60 18.00 5.86
N ILE A 165 -0.50 18.10 5.14
CA ILE A 165 -0.30 17.49 3.82
C ILE A 165 0.39 16.13 4.01
N HIS A 166 -0.33 15.03 3.80
CA HIS A 166 0.27 13.70 3.89
C HIS A 166 1.02 13.33 2.60
N LYS A 167 2.31 12.96 2.72
CA LYS A 167 3.09 12.40 1.61
C LYS A 167 3.32 10.91 1.83
N VAL A 168 2.55 10.10 1.13
CA VAL A 168 2.65 8.63 1.23
C VAL A 168 3.83 8.15 0.39
N ILE A 169 4.73 7.41 1.03
CA ILE A 169 5.91 6.80 0.42
C ILE A 169 5.69 5.29 0.44
N PHE A 170 5.75 4.67 -0.72
CA PHE A 170 5.56 3.22 -0.85
C PHE A 170 6.55 2.45 0.02
N ALA A 171 6.04 1.53 0.86
CA ALA A 171 6.84 0.74 1.81
C ALA A 171 7.92 -0.15 1.16
N GLY A 172 7.87 -0.34 -0.16
CA GLY A 172 8.89 -1.05 -0.92
C GLY A 172 10.08 -0.19 -1.32
N PHE A 173 10.12 1.12 -1.09
CA PHE A 173 11.27 1.94 -1.51
C PHE A 173 12.57 1.66 -0.72
N SER A 174 13.72 1.99 -1.32
CA SER A 174 15.02 1.95 -0.62
C SER A 174 15.16 3.12 0.35
N ALA A 175 16.16 3.07 1.23
CA ALA A 175 16.41 4.14 2.19
C ALA A 175 16.68 5.49 1.49
N ASP A 176 17.46 5.49 0.41
CA ASP A 176 17.74 6.71 -0.37
C ASP A 176 16.47 7.28 -1.01
N ALA A 177 15.64 6.44 -1.63
CA ALA A 177 14.38 6.86 -2.23
C ALA A 177 13.39 7.43 -1.19
N VAL A 178 13.41 6.91 0.05
CA VAL A 178 12.65 7.47 1.17
C VAL A 178 13.22 8.82 1.59
N ARG A 179 14.55 8.90 1.81
CA ARG A 179 15.26 10.12 2.19
C ARG A 179 14.95 11.27 1.23
N ASP A 180 15.13 11.05 -0.07
CA ASP A 180 14.98 12.11 -1.07
C ASP A 180 13.56 12.68 -1.06
N ARG A 181 12.54 11.84 -0.86
CA ARG A 181 11.13 12.26 -0.76
C ARG A 181 10.82 13.02 0.52
N VAL A 182 11.43 12.64 1.63
CA VAL A 182 11.28 13.32 2.94
C VAL A 182 11.90 14.71 2.88
N ILE A 183 13.11 14.83 2.30
CA ILE A 183 13.81 16.11 2.12
C ILE A 183 13.02 17.02 1.19
N ASP A 184 12.60 16.51 0.02
CA ASP A 184 11.79 17.24 -0.95
C ASP A 184 10.47 17.76 -0.35
N ALA A 185 9.83 16.94 0.50
CA ALA A 185 8.62 17.35 1.21
C ALA A 185 8.86 18.38 2.31
N LYS A 186 10.12 18.59 2.73
CA LYS A 186 10.47 19.34 3.95
C LYS A 186 9.72 18.84 5.19
N SER A 187 9.46 17.52 5.23
CA SER A 187 8.67 16.91 6.30
C SER A 187 9.50 16.74 7.56
N LYS A 188 8.95 17.19 8.69
CA LYS A 188 9.57 17.04 10.02
C LYS A 188 9.12 15.76 10.74
N ILE A 189 8.04 15.14 10.27
CA ILE A 189 7.45 13.94 10.86
C ILE A 189 7.44 12.82 9.83
N LEU A 190 7.83 11.61 10.26
CA LEU A 190 7.70 10.37 9.51
C LEU A 190 6.92 9.37 10.35
N ILE A 191 5.77 8.93 9.86
CA ILE A 191 4.98 7.84 10.45
C ILE A 191 5.38 6.54 9.75
N THR A 192 5.75 5.52 10.50
CA THR A 192 6.21 4.24 9.95
C THR A 192 5.83 3.04 10.81
N ALA A 193 5.91 1.85 10.24
CA ALA A 193 5.74 0.58 10.94
C ALA A 193 7.10 0.06 11.42
N ASN A 194 7.10 -0.76 12.48
CA ASN A 194 8.30 -1.37 13.03
C ASN A 194 9.01 -2.27 12.02
N GLN A 195 8.27 -3.09 11.27
CA GLN A 195 8.82 -4.09 10.35
C GLN A 195 7.93 -4.27 9.12
N SER A 196 8.55 -4.70 8.03
CA SER A 196 7.89 -5.24 6.83
C SER A 196 8.82 -6.31 6.28
N LEU A 197 8.42 -7.58 6.42
CA LEU A 197 9.24 -8.73 6.06
C LEU A 197 8.65 -9.44 4.83
N PRO A 198 9.21 -9.25 3.63
CA PRO A 198 8.84 -10.07 2.49
C PRO A 198 9.13 -11.55 2.79
N ALA A 199 8.07 -12.35 2.83
CA ALA A 199 8.15 -13.79 2.98
C ALA A 199 7.98 -14.50 1.63
N VAL A 200 8.69 -15.61 1.47
CA VAL A 200 8.49 -16.57 0.38
C VAL A 200 8.37 -17.97 0.96
N GLY A 201 7.42 -18.75 0.45
CA GLY A 201 7.31 -20.17 0.75
C GLY A 201 8.28 -20.98 -0.12
N ILE A 202 8.90 -21.98 0.47
CA ILE A 202 9.68 -23.00 -0.22
C ILE A 202 9.20 -24.39 0.17
N SER A 203 9.39 -25.36 -0.72
CA SER A 203 9.13 -26.77 -0.40
C SER A 203 10.06 -27.25 0.71
N ASP A 204 9.49 -27.96 1.68
CA ASP A 204 10.21 -28.54 2.80
C ASP A 204 9.78 -30.00 2.98
N ASN A 205 10.74 -30.90 3.15
CA ASN A 205 10.45 -32.34 3.22
C ASN A 205 9.75 -32.75 4.53
N ILE A 206 9.81 -31.92 5.57
CA ILE A 206 9.24 -32.22 6.89
C ILE A 206 7.92 -31.46 7.07
N THR A 207 7.91 -30.16 6.79
CA THR A 207 6.74 -29.30 7.01
C THR A 207 5.88 -29.11 5.76
N GLY A 208 6.27 -29.69 4.62
CA GLY A 208 5.64 -29.51 3.30
C GLY A 208 5.99 -28.16 2.67
N GLN A 209 5.83 -27.09 3.43
CA GLN A 209 6.28 -25.74 3.09
C GLN A 209 7.03 -25.12 4.28
N ALA A 210 8.09 -24.37 4.01
CA ALA A 210 8.80 -23.56 4.98
C ALA A 210 8.82 -22.10 4.54
N VAL A 211 8.76 -21.20 5.52
CA VAL A 211 8.80 -19.75 5.28
C VAL A 211 10.25 -19.26 5.33
N VAL A 212 10.68 -18.58 4.27
CA VAL A 212 11.93 -17.81 4.25
C VAL A 212 11.59 -16.34 4.14
N THR A 213 12.14 -15.52 5.04
CA THR A 213 11.94 -14.08 5.05
C THR A 213 13.20 -13.35 4.64
N PHE A 214 13.03 -12.18 4.04
CA PHE A 214 14.13 -11.28 3.71
C PHE A 214 14.00 -10.02 4.55
N CYS A 215 15.12 -9.53 5.07
CA CYS A 215 15.15 -8.31 5.85
C CYS A 215 16.28 -7.41 5.35
N THR A 216 15.96 -6.13 5.15
CA THR A 216 16.94 -5.09 4.86
C THR A 216 17.08 -4.20 6.08
N LEU A 217 18.29 -4.14 6.63
CA LEU A 217 18.59 -3.31 7.79
C LEU A 217 18.81 -1.86 7.36
N LYS A 218 18.20 -0.91 8.06
CA LYS A 218 18.40 0.53 7.82
C LYS A 218 19.67 1.10 8.47
N SER A 219 20.32 0.35 9.36
CA SER A 219 21.54 0.76 10.08
C SER A 219 22.62 -0.31 10.00
N HIS A 220 23.86 0.07 9.66
CA HIS A 220 25.01 -0.83 9.51
C HIS A 220 25.57 -1.40 10.83
N HIS A 221 24.94 -1.14 11.98
CA HIS A 221 25.53 -1.39 13.31
C HIS A 221 24.85 -2.50 14.11
N ALA A 222 23.90 -3.24 13.52
CA ALA A 222 23.24 -4.34 14.21
C ALA A 222 23.92 -5.66 13.85
N ASP A 223 24.24 -6.47 14.85
CA ASP A 223 24.66 -7.86 14.66
C ASP A 223 23.56 -8.66 13.93
N GLU A 224 23.88 -9.18 12.74
CA GLU A 224 22.91 -9.91 11.90
C GLU A 224 22.30 -11.09 12.67
N ALA A 225 23.10 -11.81 13.46
CA ALA A 225 22.64 -13.00 14.19
C ALA A 225 21.60 -12.64 15.26
N SER A 226 21.89 -11.59 16.04
CA SER A 226 20.95 -11.07 17.05
C SER A 226 19.63 -10.61 16.42
N ILE A 227 19.67 -9.93 15.26
CA ILE A 227 18.45 -9.51 14.56
C ILE A 227 17.66 -10.70 14.04
N VAL A 228 18.32 -11.68 13.42
CA VAL A 228 17.66 -12.90 12.94
C VAL A 228 16.96 -13.62 14.10
N ALA A 229 17.63 -13.77 15.24
CA ALA A 229 17.04 -14.38 16.44
C ALA A 229 15.83 -13.60 16.94
N ALA A 230 15.94 -12.27 17.06
CA ALA A 230 14.86 -11.40 17.52
C ALA A 230 13.65 -11.45 16.57
N LEU A 231 13.86 -11.41 15.26
CA LEU A 231 12.78 -11.49 14.27
C LEU A 231 12.04 -12.84 14.33
N ARG A 232 12.78 -13.94 14.43
CA ARG A 232 12.17 -15.28 14.59
C ARG A 232 11.37 -15.38 15.87
N LEU A 233 11.93 -14.92 16.98
CA LEU A 233 11.26 -14.93 18.29
C LEU A 233 9.98 -14.08 18.24
N GLN A 234 10.03 -12.91 17.61
CA GLN A 234 8.88 -12.05 17.47
C GLN A 234 7.78 -12.69 16.60
N VAL A 235 8.12 -13.29 15.46
CA VAL A 235 7.12 -14.00 14.63
C VAL A 235 6.53 -15.18 15.39
N HIS A 236 7.35 -15.94 16.12
CA HIS A 236 6.87 -17.03 16.95
C HIS A 236 5.89 -16.55 18.02
N ALA A 237 6.20 -15.44 18.71
CA ALA A 237 5.36 -14.90 19.77
C ALA A 237 4.06 -14.26 19.26
N GLN A 238 4.10 -13.61 18.09
CA GLN A 238 2.95 -12.86 17.56
C GLN A 238 2.03 -13.71 16.68
N ILE A 239 2.59 -14.68 15.96
CA ILE A 239 1.85 -15.47 14.96
C ILE A 239 1.84 -16.96 15.34
N GLY A 240 3.00 -17.50 15.72
CA GLY A 240 3.11 -18.88 16.19
C GLY A 240 4.23 -19.67 15.52
N ALA A 241 4.40 -20.92 15.98
CA ALA A 241 5.45 -21.82 15.50
C ALA A 241 5.37 -22.10 13.99
N PHE A 242 4.14 -22.23 13.45
CA PHE A 242 3.91 -22.56 12.04
C PHE A 242 4.36 -21.45 11.07
N ALA A 243 4.32 -20.19 11.50
CA ALA A 243 4.74 -19.03 10.70
C ALA A 243 6.19 -18.60 10.99
N THR A 244 6.83 -19.18 12.01
CA THR A 244 8.21 -18.86 12.37
C THR A 244 9.12 -19.15 11.18
N PRO A 245 9.84 -18.14 10.63
CA PRO A 245 10.63 -18.35 9.43
C PRO A 245 11.70 -19.40 9.69
N LYS A 246 11.82 -20.38 8.80
CA LYS A 246 12.94 -21.34 8.82
C LYS A 246 14.26 -20.61 8.56
N ALA A 247 14.22 -19.54 7.78
CA ALA A 247 15.34 -18.65 7.51
C ALA A 247 14.93 -17.18 7.53
N VAL A 248 15.82 -16.32 8.02
CA VAL A 248 15.75 -14.87 7.81
C VAL A 248 17.04 -14.47 7.10
N VAL A 249 16.94 -13.98 5.87
CA VAL A 249 18.09 -13.59 5.05
C VAL A 249 18.26 -12.08 5.13
N ILE A 250 19.35 -11.64 5.75
CA ILE A 250 19.72 -10.23 5.80
C ILE A 250 20.38 -9.84 4.47
N VAL A 251 19.80 -8.86 3.79
CA VAL A 251 20.23 -8.38 2.46
C VAL A 251 20.33 -6.86 2.45
N SER A 252 21.30 -6.33 1.71
CA SER A 252 21.47 -4.88 1.53
C SER A 252 20.30 -4.25 0.81
N GLU A 253 19.76 -4.93 -0.19
CA GLU A 253 18.56 -4.52 -0.92
C GLU A 253 17.73 -5.74 -1.38
N LEU A 254 16.48 -5.47 -1.78
CA LEU A 254 15.59 -6.47 -2.35
C LEU A 254 15.50 -6.27 -3.86
N PRO A 255 15.21 -7.33 -4.64
CA PRO A 255 15.09 -7.22 -6.09
C PRO A 255 13.82 -6.43 -6.44
N LYS A 256 13.98 -5.12 -6.68
CA LYS A 256 12.88 -4.17 -6.90
C LYS A 256 12.86 -3.67 -8.34
N THR A 257 11.67 -3.39 -8.85
CA THR A 257 11.53 -2.61 -10.09
C THR A 257 11.97 -1.16 -9.89
N ARG A 258 12.16 -0.40 -10.97
CA ARG A 258 12.38 1.07 -10.90
C ARG A 258 11.27 1.82 -10.15
N SER A 259 10.07 1.25 -10.08
CA SER A 259 8.93 1.77 -9.31
C SER A 259 8.87 1.29 -7.85
N GLY A 260 9.85 0.50 -7.40
CA GLY A 260 9.96 0.00 -6.03
C GLY A 260 9.24 -1.32 -5.75
N LYS A 261 8.55 -1.92 -6.73
CA LYS A 261 7.83 -3.20 -6.55
C LYS A 261 8.83 -4.34 -6.34
N ILE A 262 8.71 -5.05 -5.22
CA ILE A 262 9.54 -6.24 -4.95
C ILE A 262 9.13 -7.38 -5.89
N LEU A 263 10.08 -7.88 -6.66
CA LEU A 263 9.90 -9.03 -7.55
C LEU A 263 10.02 -10.34 -6.74
N ARG A 264 8.96 -10.67 -5.98
CA ARG A 264 8.88 -11.89 -5.15
C ARG A 264 9.18 -13.19 -5.92
N ARG A 265 8.96 -13.19 -7.24
CA ARG A 265 9.33 -14.30 -8.13
C ARG A 265 10.84 -14.60 -8.11
N ILE A 266 11.69 -13.57 -8.09
CA ILE A 266 13.15 -13.71 -8.04
C ILE A 266 13.55 -14.32 -6.71
N LEU A 267 13.03 -13.78 -5.60
CA LEU A 267 13.26 -14.32 -4.26
C LEU A 267 12.88 -15.81 -4.18
N ARG A 268 11.71 -16.21 -4.69
CA ARG A 268 11.30 -17.63 -4.73
C ARG A 268 12.28 -18.51 -5.50
N LYS A 269 12.70 -18.10 -6.69
CA LYS A 269 13.63 -18.88 -7.53
C LYS A 269 15.02 -19.02 -6.91
N VAL A 270 15.50 -17.97 -6.25
CA VAL A 270 16.80 -17.99 -5.56
C VAL A 270 16.75 -18.91 -4.33
N VAL A 271 15.71 -18.82 -3.49
CA VAL A 271 15.59 -19.66 -2.29
C VAL A 271 15.23 -21.11 -2.64
N GLY A 272 14.42 -21.33 -3.66
CA GLY A 272 14.08 -22.67 -4.16
C GLY A 272 15.24 -23.39 -4.85
N GLY A 273 16.41 -22.77 -4.98
CA GLY A 273 17.59 -23.38 -5.61
C GLY A 273 17.49 -23.52 -7.13
N GLU A 274 16.48 -22.90 -7.76
CA GLU A 274 16.35 -22.89 -9.22
C GLU A 274 17.53 -22.13 -9.87
N ILE A 275 18.08 -21.14 -9.17
CA ILE A 275 19.21 -20.31 -9.60
C ILE A 275 20.39 -20.54 -8.66
N THR A 276 21.52 -20.90 -9.25
CA THR A 276 22.75 -21.25 -8.54
C THR A 276 23.89 -20.33 -8.95
N VAL A 277 25.01 -20.38 -8.21
CA VAL A 277 26.22 -19.62 -8.53
C VAL A 277 26.76 -19.94 -9.94
N ALA A 278 26.52 -21.16 -10.45
CA ALA A 278 26.90 -21.56 -11.80
C ALA A 278 26.08 -20.84 -12.89
N ASP A 279 24.85 -20.41 -12.57
CA ASP A 279 23.97 -19.71 -13.51
C ASP A 279 24.31 -18.21 -13.63
N ILE A 280 25.11 -17.67 -12.71
CA ILE A 280 25.47 -16.24 -12.63
C ILE A 280 26.52 -15.84 -13.69
N GLY A 281 27.30 -16.80 -14.20
CA GLY A 281 28.45 -16.54 -15.06
C GLY A 281 28.12 -16.13 -16.50
N THR A 282 26.87 -16.24 -16.94
CA THR A 282 26.42 -15.83 -18.29
C THR A 282 25.09 -15.10 -18.20
N GLU A 283 24.97 -13.92 -18.83
CA GLU A 283 23.72 -13.14 -18.86
C GLU A 283 22.53 -13.97 -19.38
N ASP A 284 22.79 -14.90 -20.30
CA ASP A 284 21.79 -15.80 -20.88
C ASP A 284 21.31 -16.88 -19.88
N GLY A 285 22.18 -17.37 -18.99
CA GLY A 285 21.81 -18.36 -17.96
C GLY A 285 20.85 -17.77 -16.93
N ILE A 286 21.15 -16.56 -16.46
CA ILE A 286 20.29 -15.78 -15.57
C ILE A 286 18.95 -15.49 -16.25
N ARG A 287 18.94 -14.96 -17.48
CA ARG A 287 17.72 -14.62 -18.23
C ARG A 287 16.84 -15.84 -18.51
N ASN A 288 17.42 -16.99 -18.85
CA ASN A 288 16.63 -18.19 -19.13
C ASN A 288 15.86 -18.69 -17.89
N LYS A 289 16.44 -18.53 -16.69
CA LYS A 289 15.79 -18.98 -15.45
C LYS A 289 14.94 -17.90 -14.77
N LEU A 290 15.36 -16.64 -14.85
CA LEU A 290 14.67 -15.49 -14.27
C LEU A 290 13.73 -14.78 -15.25
N GLY A 291 13.64 -15.17 -16.51
CA GLY A 291 12.82 -14.45 -17.49
C GLY A 291 13.27 -12.98 -17.65
N ASP A 292 12.34 -12.11 -18.06
CA ASP A 292 12.65 -10.69 -18.22
C ASP A 292 12.97 -10.00 -16.89
N ILE A 293 14.20 -9.48 -16.82
CA ILE A 293 14.77 -8.73 -15.71
C ILE A 293 15.04 -7.26 -16.06
N SER A 294 14.67 -6.80 -17.26
CA SER A 294 14.89 -5.42 -17.74
C SER A 294 14.27 -4.34 -16.83
N THR A 295 13.26 -4.73 -16.04
CA THR A 295 12.54 -3.84 -15.12
C THR A 295 13.22 -3.69 -13.76
N LEU A 296 14.21 -4.52 -13.42
CA LEU A 296 14.99 -4.40 -12.19
C LEU A 296 15.70 -3.05 -12.14
N ALA A 297 15.67 -2.42 -10.96
CA ALA A 297 16.41 -1.19 -10.72
C ALA A 297 17.93 -1.46 -10.72
N ASP A 298 18.35 -2.53 -10.05
CA ASP A 298 19.72 -3.02 -10.04
C ASP A 298 19.72 -4.53 -10.35
N PRO A 299 20.22 -4.96 -11.53
CA PRO A 299 20.37 -6.38 -11.85
C PRO A 299 21.42 -7.10 -10.99
N GLY A 300 22.42 -6.38 -10.47
CA GLY A 300 23.52 -6.95 -9.67
C GLY A 300 23.05 -7.55 -8.34
N ILE A 301 21.89 -7.11 -7.84
CA ILE A 301 21.29 -7.63 -6.61
C ILE A 301 21.01 -9.14 -6.67
N VAL A 302 20.76 -9.70 -7.86
CA VAL A 302 20.50 -11.13 -8.02
C VAL A 302 21.70 -11.95 -7.56
N ASN A 303 22.91 -11.50 -7.88
CA ASN A 303 24.14 -12.21 -7.53
C ASN A 303 24.35 -12.20 -6.01
N LEU A 304 24.17 -11.02 -5.40
CA LEU A 304 24.23 -10.86 -3.95
C LEU A 304 23.21 -11.75 -3.23
N LEU A 305 21.99 -11.85 -3.76
CA LEU A 305 20.95 -12.70 -3.21
C LEU A 305 21.33 -14.18 -3.27
N VAL A 306 21.83 -14.67 -4.41
CA VAL A 306 22.22 -16.08 -4.56
C VAL A 306 23.35 -16.44 -3.60
N GLU A 307 24.35 -15.56 -3.44
CA GLU A 307 25.45 -15.78 -2.50
C GLU A 307 24.99 -15.79 -1.03
N LYS A 308 24.20 -14.81 -0.62
CA LYS A 308 23.66 -14.73 0.75
C LYS A 308 22.74 -15.91 1.04
N VAL A 309 21.85 -16.26 0.12
CA VAL A 309 20.94 -17.42 0.28
C VAL A 309 21.73 -18.72 0.37
N LYS A 310 22.76 -18.94 -0.46
CA LYS A 310 23.61 -20.15 -0.38
C LYS A 310 24.27 -20.30 1.00
N LYS A 311 24.81 -19.21 1.57
CA LYS A 311 25.39 -19.23 2.92
C LYS A 311 24.36 -19.64 3.98
N VAL A 312 23.13 -19.15 3.85
CA VAL A 312 22.04 -19.44 4.79
C VAL A 312 21.46 -20.85 4.56
N THR A 313 21.38 -21.35 3.33
CA THR A 313 20.83 -22.67 3.01
C THR A 313 21.80 -23.83 3.20
N CYS A 314 23.12 -23.61 3.09
CA CYS A 314 24.12 -24.60 3.52
C CYS A 314 23.96 -24.93 5.02
N LEU A 315 23.53 -23.99 5.85
CA LEU A 315 23.26 -24.23 7.27
C LEU A 315 22.01 -25.12 7.51
N PHE A 316 21.10 -25.25 6.53
CA PHE A 316 19.90 -26.10 6.65
C PHE A 316 20.11 -27.55 6.23
N HIS A 317 21.10 -27.83 5.37
CA HIS A 317 21.37 -29.17 4.84
C HIS A 317 22.50 -29.89 5.58
N SER A 318 23.01 -29.31 6.67
CA SER A 318 24.13 -29.83 7.49
C SER A 318 23.67 -30.56 8.75
N VAL A 319 22.38 -30.93 8.85
CA VAL A 319 21.80 -31.69 9.97
C VAL A 319 21.02 -32.87 9.43
#